data_AF-A0A965U4V6-F1
#
_entry.id   AF-A0A965U4V6-F1
#
_cell.length_a   1.000
_cell.length_b   1.000
_cell.length_c   1.000
_cell.angle_alpha   90.00
_cell.angle_beta   90.00
_cell.angle_gamma   90.00
#
_symmetry.space_group_name_H-M   'P 1'
#
loop_
_entity.id
_entity.type
_entity.pdbx_description
1 polymer ?
#
loop_
_entity_poly.entity_id
_entity_poly.type
_entity_poly.pdbx_seq_one_letter_code
_entity_poly.pdbx_strand_id
1 'polypeptide(L)'
;VGWWKNGYPQYFGKAINAVRMMGIHVAVDGKPLDLNVCDVTDFYREVDMRTGMFLRRFTVKTEKGEIRVQAERFVSLAQKELLAIRYALTPSYAAHVEMKPYIDGNVRNLDSNYDECFWDMLEEEETEDALCVLVKTKDNPFGTPRFAVSAAMSCWADGLECEGKKTDAGHAEMTYTADVNAGETASLEKYVLCFTSRDYDESILTTMAVKAAARARELGYEELKAAHCAAWEARWAGCDVEIRGDDAAQQGIRFNLFHLLGTYSGEDARLNIGPKGFTGEKYGGATYWDTEAYCLPVYMAVAGQEVAKQLLLYRHMQLPGAYHNAAMQGLKGALFPMVTFTG
;
A
#
# COMPACT_ATOMS: atom_id res chain seq x y z
N VAL A 1 3.65 14.40 26.07
CA VAL A 1 4.68 15.49 26.02
C VAL A 1 5.45 15.51 27.32
N GLY A 2 6.66 16.10 27.36
CA GLY A 2 7.43 16.23 28.61
C GLY A 2 6.77 17.15 29.65
N TRP A 3 6.27 18.31 29.22
CA TRP A 3 5.53 19.26 30.06
C TRP A 3 4.36 19.84 29.28
N TRP A 4 3.18 19.93 29.91
CA TRP A 4 1.96 20.45 29.27
C TRP A 4 1.95 21.98 29.17
N LYS A 5 1.28 22.51 28.15
CA LYS A 5 1.00 23.94 27.98
C LYS A 5 -0.46 24.15 27.57
N ASN A 6 -1.06 25.24 28.05
CA ASN A 6 -2.41 25.63 27.65
C ASN A 6 -2.47 25.82 26.13
N GLY A 7 -3.48 25.22 25.50
CA GLY A 7 -3.62 25.22 24.04
C GLY A 7 -2.96 24.05 23.32
N TYR A 8 -2.29 23.13 24.02
CA TYR A 8 -1.81 21.89 23.39
C TYR A 8 -2.97 21.01 22.90
N PRO A 9 -2.81 20.36 21.72
CA PRO A 9 -3.81 19.45 21.20
C PRO A 9 -3.91 18.19 22.07
N GLN A 10 -5.10 17.59 22.10
CA GLN A 10 -5.39 16.41 22.93
C GLN A 10 -4.79 15.12 22.37
N TYR A 11 -4.56 15.05 21.05
CA TYR A 11 -4.02 13.89 20.37
C TYR A 11 -3.11 14.32 19.20
N PHE A 12 -2.35 13.36 18.68
CA PHE A 12 -1.58 13.52 17.45
C PHE A 12 -2.12 12.51 16.43
N GLY A 13 -2.83 13.01 15.42
CA GLY A 13 -3.36 12.16 14.35
C GLY A 13 -2.22 11.58 13.52
N LYS A 14 -2.38 10.31 13.11
CA LYS A 14 -1.43 9.62 12.23
C LYS A 14 -2.16 8.66 11.29
N ALA A 15 -1.64 8.52 10.07
CA ALA A 15 -2.00 7.45 9.16
C ALA A 15 -1.60 6.12 9.81
N ILE A 16 -2.54 5.20 9.85
CA ILE A 16 -2.38 3.92 10.53
C ILE A 16 -1.75 2.93 9.56
N ASN A 17 -0.75 2.18 10.03
CA ASN A 17 -0.20 1.05 9.28
C ASN A 17 -1.35 0.05 9.05
N ALA A 18 -1.76 -0.10 7.79
CA ALA A 18 -2.93 -0.89 7.42
C ALA A 18 -2.62 -2.39 7.34
N VAL A 19 -3.66 -3.20 7.10
CA VAL A 19 -3.55 -4.65 6.84
C VAL A 19 -2.38 -4.93 5.89
N ARG A 20 -1.51 -5.88 6.27
CA ARG A 20 -0.41 -6.33 5.43
C ARG A 20 -0.97 -7.10 4.24
N MET A 21 -0.99 -6.47 3.08
CA MET A 21 -1.55 -7.07 1.87
C MET A 21 -0.53 -7.88 1.05
N MET A 22 0.77 -7.58 1.17
CA MET A 22 1.81 -8.13 0.29
C MET A 22 2.41 -9.47 0.75
N GLY A 23 1.92 -10.05 1.85
CA GLY A 23 2.51 -11.23 2.48
C GLY A 23 2.49 -12.47 1.59
N ILE A 24 3.65 -13.08 1.37
CA ILE A 24 3.82 -14.42 0.79
C ILE A 24 4.99 -15.07 1.52
N HIS A 25 4.73 -16.08 2.33
CA HIS A 25 5.78 -16.95 2.87
C HIS A 25 6.15 -17.98 1.81
N VAL A 26 7.45 -18.21 1.60
CA VAL A 26 7.93 -19.18 0.62
C VAL A 26 8.97 -20.07 1.29
N ALA A 27 8.84 -21.37 1.11
CA ALA A 27 9.81 -22.36 1.57
C ALA A 27 10.14 -23.35 0.45
N VAL A 28 11.37 -23.85 0.45
CA VAL A 28 11.84 -24.90 -0.46
C VAL A 28 12.49 -25.99 0.37
N ASP A 29 12.03 -27.24 0.19
CA ASP A 29 12.38 -28.41 1.02
C ASP A 29 12.22 -28.12 2.53
N GLY A 30 11.14 -27.42 2.91
CA GLY A 30 10.85 -27.02 4.29
C GLY A 30 11.76 -25.92 4.86
N LYS A 31 12.69 -25.37 4.07
CA LYS A 31 13.56 -24.25 4.47
C LYS A 31 12.97 -22.92 3.98
N PRO A 32 12.66 -21.95 4.85
CA PRO A 32 12.16 -20.63 4.43
C PRO A 32 13.15 -19.85 3.57
N LEU A 33 12.65 -19.16 2.55
CA LEU A 33 13.44 -18.19 1.77
C LEU A 33 13.48 -16.83 2.47
N ASP A 34 14.35 -16.71 3.46
CA ASP A 34 14.66 -15.46 4.14
C ASP A 34 16.00 -14.88 3.64
N LEU A 35 15.94 -13.77 2.89
CA LEU A 35 17.13 -13.11 2.32
C LEU A 35 18.09 -12.54 3.37
N ASN A 36 17.68 -12.42 4.63
CA ASN A 36 18.59 -12.06 5.73
C ASN A 36 19.49 -13.22 6.16
N VAL A 37 19.11 -14.47 5.85
CA VAL A 37 19.80 -15.69 6.27
C VAL A 37 20.40 -16.46 5.08
N CYS A 38 19.70 -16.48 3.95
CA CYS A 38 20.11 -17.20 2.74
C CYS A 38 21.38 -16.64 2.10
N ASP A 39 22.15 -17.51 1.42
CA ASP A 39 23.27 -17.11 0.56
C ASP A 39 22.75 -16.59 -0.80
N VAL A 40 22.72 -15.27 -0.96
CA VAL A 40 22.19 -14.58 -2.15
C VAL A 40 23.33 -14.16 -3.07
N THR A 41 23.24 -14.51 -4.34
CA THR A 41 24.35 -14.29 -5.30
C THR A 41 24.02 -13.35 -6.47
N ASP A 42 22.78 -13.35 -6.99
CA ASP A 42 22.37 -12.51 -8.13
C ASP A 42 21.20 -11.58 -7.80
N PHE A 43 21.39 -10.62 -6.89
CA PHE A 43 20.31 -9.72 -6.49
C PHE A 43 20.09 -8.57 -7.48
N TYR A 44 18.84 -8.39 -7.91
CA TYR A 44 18.39 -7.26 -8.72
C TYR A 44 17.05 -6.74 -8.22
N ARG A 45 16.92 -5.41 -8.15
CA ARG A 45 15.67 -4.73 -7.78
C ARG A 45 15.49 -3.47 -8.61
N GLU A 46 14.30 -3.30 -9.13
CA GLU A 46 13.93 -2.19 -10.01
C GLU A 46 12.57 -1.62 -9.61
N VAL A 47 12.46 -0.30 -9.70
CA VAL A 47 11.19 0.39 -9.85
C VAL A 47 11.18 0.99 -11.25
N ASP A 48 10.32 0.48 -12.12
CA ASP A 48 10.11 1.07 -13.42
C ASP A 48 9.20 2.27 -13.25
N MET A 49 9.78 3.47 -13.22
CA MET A 49 9.06 4.72 -13.02
C MET A 49 8.08 5.02 -14.15
N ARG A 50 8.29 4.47 -15.36
CA ARG A 50 7.40 4.69 -16.50
C ARG A 50 6.10 3.92 -16.33
N THR A 51 6.18 2.69 -15.80
CA THR A 51 5.03 1.79 -15.69
C THR A 51 4.50 1.61 -14.27
N GLY A 52 5.23 2.09 -13.25
CA GLY A 52 4.91 1.89 -11.84
C GLY A 52 5.13 0.47 -11.31
N MET A 53 5.80 -0.37 -12.09
CA MET A 53 6.09 -1.75 -11.73
C MET A 53 7.27 -1.83 -10.76
N PHE A 54 7.15 -2.70 -9.76
CA PHE A 54 8.26 -3.08 -8.89
C PHE A 54 8.68 -4.51 -9.20
N LEU A 55 9.94 -4.70 -9.58
CA LEU A 55 10.53 -6.00 -9.91
C LEU A 55 11.66 -6.32 -8.93
N ARG A 56 11.69 -7.56 -8.45
CA ARG A 56 12.80 -8.11 -7.69
C ARG A 56 13.16 -9.48 -8.23
N ARG A 57 14.44 -9.68 -8.56
CA ARG A 57 15.01 -10.97 -8.96
C ARG A 57 16.17 -11.32 -8.04
N PHE A 58 16.29 -12.59 -7.67
CA PHE A 58 17.43 -13.06 -6.89
C PHE A 58 17.67 -14.55 -7.09
N THR A 59 18.92 -14.97 -6.91
CA THR A 59 19.33 -16.38 -6.82
C THR A 59 19.77 -16.69 -5.39
N VAL A 60 19.20 -17.73 -4.80
CA VAL A 60 19.64 -18.31 -3.52
C VAL A 60 20.42 -19.59 -3.79
N LYS A 61 21.60 -19.73 -3.18
CA LYS A 61 22.34 -21.00 -3.15
C LYS A 61 21.87 -21.86 -1.99
N THR A 62 21.65 -23.14 -2.28
CA THR A 62 21.37 -24.19 -1.29
C THR A 62 22.40 -25.31 -1.42
N GLU A 63 22.35 -26.27 -0.49
CA GLU A 63 23.20 -27.47 -0.54
C GLU A 63 22.93 -28.36 -1.76
N LYS A 64 21.72 -28.29 -2.33
CA LYS A 64 21.29 -29.11 -3.48
C LYS A 64 21.45 -28.41 -4.83
N GLY A 65 21.56 -27.09 -4.83
CA GLY A 65 21.70 -26.27 -6.02
C GLY A 65 21.18 -24.85 -5.82
N GLU A 66 20.90 -24.16 -6.91
CA GLU A 66 20.36 -22.80 -6.94
C GLU A 66 18.83 -22.79 -7.01
N ILE A 67 18.23 -21.75 -6.42
CA ILE A 67 16.83 -21.38 -6.57
C ILE A 67 16.79 -19.96 -7.13
N ARG A 68 16.14 -19.77 -8.29
CA ARG A 68 15.93 -18.45 -8.90
C ARG A 68 14.51 -17.98 -8.61
N VAL A 69 14.39 -16.72 -8.20
CA VAL A 69 13.10 -16.10 -7.91
C VAL A 69 12.95 -14.83 -8.72
N GLN A 70 11.77 -14.63 -9.28
CA GLN A 70 11.30 -13.36 -9.84
C GLN A 70 9.98 -12.98 -9.19
N ALA A 71 9.91 -11.79 -8.61
CA ALA A 71 8.72 -11.25 -7.99
C ALA A 71 8.40 -9.86 -8.56
N GLU A 72 7.20 -9.69 -9.09
CA GLU A 72 6.69 -8.44 -9.64
C GLU A 72 5.44 -8.01 -8.90
N ARG A 73 5.26 -6.70 -8.67
CA ARG A 73 4.03 -6.17 -8.09
C ARG A 73 3.73 -4.76 -8.54
N PHE A 74 2.46 -4.38 -8.44
CA PHE A 74 1.99 -3.02 -8.63
C PHE A 74 0.74 -2.74 -7.79
N VAL A 75 0.57 -1.48 -7.38
CA VAL A 75 -0.69 -0.95 -6.85
C VAL A 75 -1.37 -0.23 -8.00
N SER A 76 -2.57 -0.68 -8.38
CA SER A 76 -3.16 -0.29 -9.65
C SER A 76 -3.59 1.18 -9.68
N LEU A 77 -3.21 1.91 -10.73
CA LEU A 77 -3.75 3.22 -11.02
C LEU A 77 -5.10 3.14 -11.74
N ALA A 78 -5.40 2.01 -12.37
CA ALA A 78 -6.67 1.79 -13.07
C ALA A 78 -7.80 1.34 -12.13
N GLN A 79 -7.45 0.67 -11.02
CA GLN A 79 -8.37 0.25 -9.97
C GLN A 79 -7.71 0.49 -8.60
N LYS A 80 -8.11 1.55 -7.91
CA LYS A 80 -7.38 2.09 -6.73
C LYS A 80 -7.29 1.11 -5.58
N GLU A 81 -8.22 0.17 -5.50
CA GLU A 81 -8.33 -0.83 -4.44
C GLU A 81 -7.36 -2.01 -4.64
N LEU A 82 -6.81 -2.19 -5.84
CA LEU A 82 -6.07 -3.39 -6.25
C LEU A 82 -4.56 -3.28 -6.01
N LEU A 83 -4.03 -4.29 -5.32
CA LEU A 83 -2.64 -4.71 -5.35
C LEU A 83 -2.54 -6.06 -6.06
N ALA A 84 -1.68 -6.17 -7.07
CA ALA A 84 -1.39 -7.43 -7.74
C ALA A 84 0.09 -7.81 -7.55
N ILE A 85 0.36 -9.09 -7.31
CA ILE A 85 1.70 -9.65 -7.14
C ILE A 85 1.80 -10.91 -7.98
N ARG A 86 2.88 -11.07 -8.74
CA ARG A 86 3.29 -12.33 -9.34
C ARG A 86 4.61 -12.77 -8.73
N TYR A 87 4.69 -14.02 -8.30
CA TYR A 87 5.88 -14.62 -7.72
C TYR A 87 6.18 -15.92 -8.46
N ALA A 88 7.35 -16.01 -9.08
CA ALA A 88 7.82 -17.17 -9.81
C ALA A 88 9.10 -17.71 -9.18
N LEU A 89 9.19 -19.02 -9.03
CA LEU A 89 10.32 -19.73 -8.42
C LEU A 89 10.73 -20.91 -9.30
N THR A 90 12.01 -20.98 -9.64
CA THR A 90 12.62 -22.01 -10.49
C THR A 90 13.81 -22.65 -9.75
N PRO A 91 13.69 -23.87 -9.23
CA PRO A 91 14.82 -24.59 -8.64
C PRO A 91 15.67 -25.25 -9.73
N SER A 92 16.98 -25.34 -9.52
CA SER A 92 17.91 -26.06 -10.41
C SER A 92 18.01 -27.57 -10.12
N TYR A 93 17.22 -28.05 -9.17
CA TYR A 93 17.12 -29.43 -8.72
C TYR A 93 15.65 -29.74 -8.42
N ALA A 94 15.29 -31.03 -8.31
CA ALA A 94 13.94 -31.41 -7.90
C ALA A 94 13.71 -31.02 -6.43
N ALA A 95 12.67 -30.23 -6.17
CA ALA A 95 12.45 -29.61 -4.87
C ALA A 95 10.96 -29.56 -4.50
N HIS A 96 10.67 -29.71 -3.22
CA HIS A 96 9.34 -29.44 -2.70
C HIS A 96 9.18 -27.95 -2.44
N VAL A 97 8.23 -27.27 -3.09
CA VAL A 97 8.00 -25.83 -2.99
C VAL A 97 6.69 -25.59 -2.24
N GLU A 98 6.73 -24.67 -1.28
CA GLU A 98 5.55 -24.19 -0.55
C GLU A 98 5.45 -22.66 -0.71
N MET A 99 4.28 -22.17 -1.13
CA MET A 99 3.95 -20.75 -1.16
C MET A 99 2.67 -20.48 -0.36
N LYS A 100 2.78 -19.60 0.62
CA LYS A 100 1.72 -19.23 1.56
C LYS A 100 1.40 -17.74 1.43
N PRO A 101 0.58 -17.32 0.44
CA PRO A 101 0.06 -15.96 0.39
C PRO A 101 -0.85 -15.70 1.59
N TYR A 102 -0.68 -14.55 2.24
CA TYR A 102 -1.47 -14.19 3.41
C TYR A 102 -1.77 -12.69 3.49
N ILE A 103 -2.86 -12.35 4.16
CA ILE A 103 -3.20 -11.00 4.60
C ILE A 103 -3.25 -10.97 6.12
N ASP A 104 -2.81 -9.88 6.72
CA ASP A 104 -2.67 -9.82 8.19
C ASP A 104 -2.94 -8.41 8.74
N GLY A 105 -3.99 -8.29 9.56
CA GLY A 105 -4.37 -7.11 10.29
C GLY A 105 -3.57 -6.88 11.57
N ASN A 106 -2.79 -7.85 12.04
CA ASN A 106 -1.99 -7.79 13.27
C ASN A 106 -0.70 -6.97 13.08
N VAL A 107 -0.85 -5.75 12.59
CA VAL A 107 0.22 -4.79 12.34
C VAL A 107 0.27 -3.73 13.43
N ARG A 108 1.43 -3.07 13.54
CA ARG A 108 1.63 -1.95 14.46
C ARG A 108 2.31 -0.79 13.74
N ASN A 109 2.03 0.42 14.23
CA ASN A 109 2.85 1.59 13.91
C ASN A 109 4.07 1.59 14.85
N LEU A 110 5.26 1.63 14.27
CA LEU A 110 6.51 1.77 15.02
C LEU A 110 6.59 3.07 15.80
N ASP A 111 5.91 4.12 15.32
CA ASP A 111 5.87 5.45 15.95
C ASP A 111 4.73 5.61 16.97
N SER A 112 4.06 4.53 17.37
CA SER A 112 2.96 4.59 18.33
C SER A 112 3.45 5.15 19.68
N ASN A 113 2.62 5.98 20.32
CA ASN A 113 3.00 6.64 21.57
C ASN A 113 3.07 5.66 22.75
N TYR A 114 2.37 4.52 22.66
CA TYR A 114 2.15 3.58 23.76
C TYR A 114 2.38 2.10 23.37
N ASP A 115 3.04 1.81 22.23
CA ASP A 115 3.24 0.45 21.70
C ASP A 115 1.94 -0.37 21.52
N GLU A 116 0.88 0.32 21.06
CA GLU A 116 -0.45 -0.27 20.90
C GLU A 116 -0.73 -0.62 19.43
N CYS A 117 -1.42 -1.74 19.21
CA CYS A 117 -2.11 -2.00 17.95
C CYS A 117 -3.32 -1.06 17.84
N PHE A 118 -3.50 -0.43 16.68
CA PHE A 118 -4.62 0.50 16.43
C PHE A 118 -5.87 -0.18 15.89
N TRP A 119 -5.83 -1.48 15.62
CA TRP A 119 -6.92 -2.24 15.01
C TRP A 119 -7.60 -3.17 16.01
N ASP A 120 -8.93 -3.20 15.95
CA ASP A 120 -9.77 -4.30 16.41
C ASP A 120 -9.98 -5.25 15.21
N MET A 121 -9.74 -6.54 15.40
CA MET A 121 -10.06 -7.57 14.41
C MET A 121 -11.55 -7.89 14.52
N LEU A 122 -12.32 -7.62 13.47
CA LEU A 122 -13.77 -7.74 13.52
C LEU A 122 -14.28 -9.05 12.92
N GLU A 123 -13.75 -9.43 11.77
CA GLU A 123 -14.26 -10.57 11.00
C GLU A 123 -13.18 -11.12 10.06
N GLU A 124 -13.24 -12.43 9.84
CA GLU A 124 -12.59 -13.12 8.73
C GLU A 124 -13.64 -13.87 7.93
N GLU A 125 -13.54 -13.82 6.60
CA GLU A 125 -14.45 -14.57 5.71
C GLU A 125 -13.63 -15.49 4.80
N GLU A 126 -14.03 -16.76 4.75
CA GLU A 126 -13.52 -17.74 3.80
C GLU A 126 -14.61 -18.09 2.79
N THR A 127 -14.28 -17.92 1.51
CA THR A 127 -15.10 -18.37 0.39
C THR A 127 -14.31 -19.36 -0.48
N GLU A 128 -14.97 -19.96 -1.47
CA GLU A 128 -14.29 -20.83 -2.44
C GLU A 128 -13.14 -20.12 -3.16
N ASP A 129 -13.32 -18.83 -3.51
CA ASP A 129 -12.38 -18.11 -4.37
C ASP A 129 -11.51 -17.07 -3.65
N ALA A 130 -11.85 -16.68 -2.42
CA ALA A 130 -11.15 -15.61 -1.71
C ALA A 130 -11.15 -15.79 -0.18
N LEU A 131 -10.15 -15.19 0.45
CA LEU A 131 -10.07 -15.00 1.90
C LEU A 131 -10.10 -13.50 2.23
N CYS A 132 -10.77 -13.12 3.31
CA CYS A 132 -10.95 -11.73 3.68
C CYS A 132 -10.70 -11.50 5.18
N VAL A 133 -10.21 -10.31 5.51
CA VAL A 133 -10.15 -9.78 6.88
C VAL A 133 -10.79 -8.40 6.93
N LEU A 134 -11.60 -8.15 7.96
CA LEU A 134 -12.17 -6.85 8.28
C LEU A 134 -11.61 -6.38 9.62
N VAL A 135 -11.00 -5.20 9.60
CA VAL A 135 -10.46 -4.55 10.79
C VAL A 135 -11.08 -3.18 10.97
N LYS A 136 -11.13 -2.68 12.21
CA LYS A 136 -11.60 -1.33 12.50
C LYS A 136 -10.71 -0.65 13.49
N THR A 137 -10.42 0.63 13.26
CA THR A 137 -9.59 1.39 14.20
C THR A 137 -10.24 1.38 15.58
N LYS A 138 -9.44 1.27 16.63
CA LYS A 138 -9.92 1.26 18.02
C LYS A 138 -10.75 2.48 18.36
N ASP A 139 -11.61 2.32 19.35
CA ASP A 139 -12.36 3.43 19.91
C ASP A 139 -11.45 4.50 20.50
N ASN A 140 -11.87 5.76 20.44
CA ASN A 140 -11.08 6.89 20.93
C ASN A 140 -11.93 7.88 21.73
N PRO A 141 -11.41 8.45 22.83
CA PRO A 141 -12.16 9.37 23.67
C PRO A 141 -12.27 10.79 23.07
N PHE A 142 -11.74 11.01 21.86
CA PHE A 142 -11.65 12.32 21.23
C PHE A 142 -12.81 12.61 20.27
N GLY A 143 -13.72 11.64 20.08
CA GLY A 143 -14.84 11.76 19.15
C GLY A 143 -14.40 11.84 17.67
N THR A 144 -13.17 11.42 17.36
CA THR A 144 -12.68 11.38 15.98
C THR A 144 -13.21 10.15 15.24
N PRO A 145 -13.40 10.22 13.91
CA PRO A 145 -13.92 9.11 13.13
C PRO A 145 -13.09 7.83 13.31
N ARG A 146 -13.79 6.70 13.34
CA ARG A 146 -13.18 5.37 13.22
C ARG A 146 -13.25 4.91 11.78
N PHE A 147 -12.26 4.14 11.34
CA PHE A 147 -12.19 3.62 9.98
C PHE A 147 -12.25 2.10 10.01
N ALA A 148 -13.16 1.51 9.24
CA ALA A 148 -13.13 0.09 8.93
C ALA A 148 -12.42 -0.13 7.61
N VAL A 149 -11.62 -1.20 7.53
CA VAL A 149 -10.84 -1.59 6.37
C VAL A 149 -11.08 -3.08 6.13
N SER A 150 -11.60 -3.41 4.95
CA SER A 150 -11.72 -4.79 4.50
C SER A 150 -10.69 -5.05 3.41
N ALA A 151 -9.87 -6.07 3.60
CA ALA A 151 -8.94 -6.55 2.60
C ALA A 151 -9.28 -8.00 2.27
N ALA A 152 -9.48 -8.30 0.99
CA ALA A 152 -9.67 -9.67 0.51
C ALA A 152 -8.60 -10.03 -0.50
N MET A 153 -8.14 -11.28 -0.44
CA MET A 153 -7.21 -11.84 -1.40
C MET A 153 -7.79 -13.02 -2.17
N SER A 154 -7.44 -13.12 -3.44
CA SER A 154 -7.67 -14.28 -4.29
C SER A 154 -6.37 -14.61 -5.01
N CYS A 155 -6.12 -15.90 -5.26
CA CYS A 155 -4.87 -16.36 -5.85
C CYS A 155 -5.12 -17.28 -7.05
N TRP A 156 -4.21 -17.22 -8.01
CA TRP A 156 -4.07 -18.21 -9.06
C TRP A 156 -2.65 -18.77 -9.01
N ALA A 157 -2.49 -20.06 -9.25
CA ALA A 157 -1.19 -20.70 -9.22
C ALA A 157 -1.01 -21.62 -10.43
N ASP A 158 0.23 -21.72 -10.90
CA ASP A 158 0.67 -22.62 -11.96
C ASP A 158 1.80 -23.49 -11.44
N GLY A 159 1.67 -24.80 -11.66
CA GLY A 159 2.59 -25.80 -11.10
C GLY A 159 2.52 -25.93 -9.57
N LEU A 160 1.43 -25.49 -8.93
CA LEU A 160 1.16 -25.65 -7.49
C LEU A 160 -0.30 -26.02 -7.25
N GLU A 161 -0.57 -26.84 -6.23
CA GLU A 161 -1.91 -27.21 -5.78
C GLU A 161 -2.25 -26.51 -4.46
N CYS A 162 -3.50 -26.06 -4.31
CA CYS A 162 -3.97 -25.47 -3.06
C CYS A 162 -4.30 -26.58 -2.05
N GLU A 163 -3.49 -26.72 -1.00
CA GLU A 163 -3.69 -27.73 0.05
C GLU A 163 -4.69 -27.30 1.12
N GLY A 164 -4.84 -25.99 1.35
CA GLY A 164 -5.71 -25.51 2.41
C GLY A 164 -5.78 -24.01 2.55
N LYS A 165 -6.73 -23.60 3.39
CA LYS A 165 -7.00 -22.23 3.79
C LYS A 165 -7.06 -22.15 5.31
N LYS A 166 -6.65 -21.01 5.85
CA LYS A 166 -6.67 -20.76 7.29
C LYS A 166 -7.05 -19.31 7.54
N THR A 167 -7.93 -19.10 8.51
CA THR A 167 -8.23 -17.79 9.11
C THR A 167 -7.97 -17.83 10.61
N ASP A 168 -7.44 -16.75 11.17
CA ASP A 168 -7.13 -16.64 12.60
C ASP A 168 -7.01 -15.16 13.02
N ALA A 169 -8.00 -14.62 13.71
CA ALA A 169 -7.96 -13.32 14.40
C ALA A 169 -7.18 -12.21 13.66
N GLY A 170 -7.70 -11.76 12.52
CA GLY A 170 -7.12 -10.75 11.65
C GLY A 170 -6.12 -11.28 10.63
N HIS A 171 -5.83 -12.58 10.63
CA HIS A 171 -4.95 -13.24 9.66
C HIS A 171 -5.75 -14.17 8.74
N ALA A 172 -5.43 -14.18 7.46
CA ALA A 172 -5.95 -15.16 6.51
C ALA A 172 -4.87 -15.60 5.51
N GLU A 173 -4.75 -16.90 5.28
CA GLU A 173 -3.68 -17.54 4.51
C GLU A 173 -4.22 -18.67 3.63
N MET A 174 -3.68 -18.79 2.41
CA MET A 174 -3.82 -20.00 1.59
C MET A 174 -2.47 -20.71 1.54
N THR A 175 -2.46 -22.04 1.46
CA THR A 175 -1.23 -22.84 1.30
C THR A 175 -1.23 -23.53 -0.06
N TYR A 176 -0.21 -23.25 -0.86
CA TYR A 176 0.04 -23.87 -2.16
C TYR A 176 1.33 -24.68 -2.12
N THR A 177 1.32 -25.91 -2.61
CA THR A 177 2.50 -26.80 -2.63
C THR A 177 2.67 -27.51 -3.96
N ALA A 178 3.89 -27.95 -4.25
CA ALA A 178 4.19 -28.89 -5.33
C ALA A 178 5.60 -29.47 -5.19
N ASP A 179 5.79 -30.65 -5.78
CA ASP A 179 7.12 -31.14 -6.15
C ASP A 179 7.47 -30.62 -7.54
N VAL A 180 8.44 -29.72 -7.62
CA VAL A 180 8.85 -29.03 -8.85
C VAL A 180 10.14 -29.65 -9.38
N ASN A 181 10.17 -30.05 -10.66
CA ASN A 181 11.38 -30.61 -11.25
C ASN A 181 12.45 -29.54 -11.50
N ALA A 182 13.70 -30.00 -11.64
CA ALA A 182 14.82 -29.12 -11.97
C ALA A 182 14.56 -28.33 -13.26
N GLY A 183 14.59 -27.00 -13.18
CA GLY A 183 14.36 -26.08 -14.30
C GLY A 183 12.89 -25.76 -14.59
N GLU A 184 11.94 -26.44 -13.96
CA GLU A 184 10.52 -26.08 -14.04
C GLU A 184 10.20 -24.93 -13.08
N THR A 185 9.14 -24.17 -13.36
CA THR A 185 8.79 -22.98 -12.59
C THR A 185 7.44 -23.15 -11.93
N ALA A 186 7.39 -22.94 -10.61
CA ALA A 186 6.16 -22.75 -9.86
C ALA A 186 5.85 -21.26 -9.78
N SER A 187 4.62 -20.87 -10.13
CA SER A 187 4.18 -19.48 -10.15
C SER A 187 2.92 -19.26 -9.34
N LEU A 188 2.87 -18.14 -8.61
CA LEU A 188 1.72 -17.70 -7.84
C LEU A 188 1.40 -16.25 -8.20
N GLU A 189 0.15 -16.00 -8.57
CA GLU A 189 -0.42 -14.67 -8.72
C GLU A 189 -1.38 -14.41 -7.56
N LYS A 190 -1.19 -13.29 -6.88
CA LYS A 190 -1.99 -12.85 -5.73
C LYS A 190 -2.62 -11.50 -6.05
N TYR A 191 -3.94 -11.44 -5.90
CA TYR A 191 -4.74 -10.23 -6.07
C TYR A 191 -5.34 -9.85 -4.74
N VAL A 192 -5.08 -8.63 -4.26
CA VAL A 192 -5.61 -8.13 -2.99
C VAL A 192 -6.38 -6.84 -3.23
N LEU A 193 -7.62 -6.80 -2.74
CA LEU A 193 -8.53 -5.67 -2.91
C LEU A 193 -8.87 -5.09 -1.53
N CYS A 194 -8.71 -3.77 -1.40
CA CYS A 194 -8.87 -3.06 -0.13
C CYS A 194 -9.94 -1.97 -0.23
N PHE A 195 -10.98 -2.07 0.61
CA PHE A 195 -12.07 -1.11 0.69
C PHE A 195 -12.15 -0.51 2.10
N THR A 196 -12.59 0.75 2.20
CA THR A 196 -12.63 1.47 3.49
C THR A 196 -13.97 2.13 3.76
N SER A 197 -14.30 2.28 5.03
CA SER A 197 -15.53 2.96 5.48
C SER A 197 -15.58 4.46 5.19
N ARG A 198 -14.49 5.04 4.65
CA ARG A 198 -14.47 6.43 4.15
C ARG A 198 -15.32 6.57 2.89
N ASP A 199 -15.38 5.51 2.08
CA ASP A 199 -15.96 5.54 0.73
C ASP A 199 -17.25 4.71 0.63
N TYR A 200 -17.43 3.73 1.51
CA TYR A 200 -18.56 2.80 1.50
C TYR A 200 -19.08 2.55 2.91
N ASP A 201 -20.30 2.04 3.03
CA ASP A 201 -20.85 1.60 4.32
C ASP A 201 -20.07 0.38 4.84
N GLU A 202 -19.83 0.31 6.15
CA GLU A 202 -19.09 -0.78 6.79
C GLU A 202 -19.71 -2.15 6.50
N SER A 203 -21.04 -2.23 6.42
CA SER A 203 -21.78 -3.49 6.24
C SER A 203 -21.58 -4.15 4.87
N ILE A 204 -21.03 -3.44 3.88
CA ILE A 204 -20.82 -3.96 2.53
C ILE A 204 -19.35 -4.16 2.16
N LEU A 205 -18.41 -3.75 3.03
CA LEU A 205 -16.98 -3.76 2.72
C LEU A 205 -16.47 -5.17 2.39
N THR A 206 -16.79 -6.15 3.22
CA THR A 206 -16.36 -7.55 3.05
C THR A 206 -16.86 -8.12 1.72
N THR A 207 -18.16 -7.93 1.42
CA THR A 207 -18.75 -8.36 0.14
C THR A 207 -18.09 -7.69 -1.07
N MET A 208 -17.77 -6.39 -0.98
CA MET A 208 -17.09 -5.68 -2.07
C MET A 208 -15.67 -6.20 -2.28
N ALA A 209 -14.92 -6.38 -1.20
CA ALA A 209 -13.54 -6.87 -1.24
C ALA A 209 -13.46 -8.26 -1.86
N VAL A 210 -14.27 -9.21 -1.36
CA VAL A 210 -14.32 -10.60 -1.84
C VAL A 210 -14.67 -10.67 -3.32
N LYS A 211 -15.75 -9.99 -3.75
CA LYS A 211 -16.18 -9.99 -5.16
C LYS A 211 -15.15 -9.36 -6.08
N ALA A 212 -14.53 -8.26 -5.67
CA ALA A 212 -13.51 -7.59 -6.46
C ALA A 212 -12.23 -8.45 -6.58
N ALA A 213 -11.84 -9.17 -5.51
CA ALA A 213 -10.68 -10.06 -5.53
C ALA A 213 -10.90 -11.26 -6.46
N ALA A 214 -12.07 -11.90 -6.40
CA ALA A 214 -12.44 -12.97 -7.32
C ALA A 214 -12.45 -12.47 -8.78
N ARG A 215 -13.04 -11.29 -9.03
CA ARG A 215 -13.04 -10.68 -10.37
C ARG A 215 -11.64 -10.35 -10.88
N ALA A 216 -10.74 -9.86 -10.04
CA ALA A 216 -9.36 -9.59 -10.42
C ALA A 216 -8.63 -10.89 -10.84
N ARG A 217 -8.86 -11.99 -10.11
CA ARG A 217 -8.34 -13.30 -10.49
C ARG A 217 -8.89 -13.80 -11.84
N GLU A 218 -10.17 -13.58 -12.14
CA GLU A 218 -10.77 -13.94 -13.44
C GLU A 218 -10.16 -13.16 -14.61
N LEU A 219 -9.87 -11.88 -14.43
CA LEU A 219 -9.21 -11.05 -15.45
C LEU A 219 -7.75 -11.46 -15.66
N GLY A 220 -7.07 -11.82 -14.57
CA GLY A 220 -5.68 -12.26 -14.60
C GLY A 220 -4.66 -11.12 -14.64
N TYR A 221 -3.41 -11.47 -14.39
CA TYR A 221 -2.36 -10.50 -14.08
C TYR A 221 -1.99 -9.63 -15.28
N GLU A 222 -1.94 -10.21 -16.48
CA GLU A 222 -1.53 -9.47 -17.68
C GLU A 222 -2.53 -8.39 -18.07
N GLU A 223 -3.84 -8.66 -17.98
CA GLU A 223 -4.86 -7.66 -18.28
C GLU A 223 -4.82 -6.51 -17.26
N LEU A 224 -4.72 -6.84 -15.97
CA LEU A 224 -4.62 -5.86 -14.89
C LEU A 224 -3.34 -5.02 -14.99
N LYS A 225 -2.21 -5.65 -15.35
CA LYS A 225 -0.92 -4.98 -15.59
C LYS A 225 -1.02 -4.04 -16.79
N ALA A 226 -1.64 -4.47 -17.89
CA ALA A 226 -1.83 -3.63 -19.07
C ALA A 226 -2.65 -2.37 -18.73
N ALA A 227 -3.75 -2.51 -17.99
CA ALA A 227 -4.57 -1.39 -17.55
C ALA A 227 -3.77 -0.44 -16.61
N HIS A 228 -2.99 -0.98 -15.68
CA HIS A 228 -2.10 -0.22 -14.82
C HIS A 228 -1.06 0.60 -15.59
N CYS A 229 -0.35 -0.05 -16.52
CA CYS A 229 0.68 0.61 -17.33
C CYS A 229 0.09 1.70 -18.22
N ALA A 230 -1.08 1.47 -18.83
CA ALA A 230 -1.77 2.48 -19.63
C ALA A 230 -2.17 3.70 -18.79
N ALA A 231 -2.62 3.50 -17.54
CA ALA A 231 -2.93 4.60 -16.63
C ALA A 231 -1.69 5.40 -16.23
N TRP A 232 -0.53 4.75 -16.06
CA TRP A 232 0.75 5.44 -15.85
C TRP A 232 1.21 6.22 -17.08
N GLU A 233 1.11 5.63 -18.27
CA GLU A 233 1.44 6.32 -19.52
C GLU A 233 0.60 7.60 -19.69
N ALA A 234 -0.72 7.51 -19.46
CA ALA A 234 -1.60 8.66 -19.47
C ALA A 234 -1.20 9.73 -18.43
N ARG A 235 -0.76 9.30 -17.24
CA ARG A 235 -0.31 10.21 -16.18
C ARG A 235 1.00 10.91 -16.55
N TRP A 236 1.95 10.20 -17.18
CA TRP A 236 3.22 10.77 -17.62
C TRP A 236 3.10 11.73 -18.80
N ALA A 237 2.12 11.53 -19.68
CA ALA A 237 1.97 12.28 -20.94
C ALA A 237 1.94 13.81 -20.78
N GLY A 238 1.48 14.32 -19.64
CA GLY A 238 1.39 15.75 -19.36
C GLY A 238 2.50 16.33 -18.47
N CYS A 239 3.42 15.50 -17.96
CA CYS A 239 4.30 15.91 -16.86
C CYS A 239 5.77 15.49 -16.97
N ASP A 240 6.18 14.72 -17.98
CA ASP A 240 7.60 14.34 -18.11
C ASP A 240 8.50 15.57 -18.36
N VAL A 241 9.71 15.49 -17.83
CA VAL A 241 10.75 16.52 -17.97
C VAL A 241 11.99 15.87 -18.57
N GLU A 242 12.26 16.18 -19.85
CA GLU A 242 13.45 15.68 -20.54
C GLU A 242 14.68 16.53 -20.24
N ILE A 243 15.75 15.88 -19.75
CA ILE A 243 17.07 16.46 -19.54
C ILE A 243 18.07 15.68 -20.39
N ARG A 244 18.72 16.34 -21.35
CA ARG A 244 19.69 15.72 -22.26
C ARG A 244 21.12 16.01 -21.83
N GLY A 245 21.96 14.99 -21.86
CA GLY A 245 23.39 15.11 -21.50
C GLY A 245 23.68 14.95 -20.01
N ASP A 246 22.68 14.63 -19.18
CA ASP A 246 22.85 14.33 -17.74
C ASP A 246 21.82 13.28 -17.27
N ASP A 247 22.24 12.01 -17.30
CA ASP A 247 21.38 10.88 -16.92
C ASP A 247 21.02 10.89 -15.43
N ALA A 248 21.90 11.40 -14.57
CA ALA A 248 21.66 11.47 -13.13
C ALA A 248 20.57 12.49 -12.82
N ALA A 249 20.64 13.67 -13.45
CA ALA A 249 19.58 14.67 -13.35
C ALA A 249 18.25 14.15 -13.94
N GLN A 250 18.29 13.48 -15.09
CA GLN A 250 17.10 12.89 -15.71
C GLN A 250 16.43 11.84 -14.81
N GLN A 251 17.23 10.97 -14.19
CA GLN A 251 16.72 10.00 -13.22
C GLN A 251 16.12 10.69 -12.00
N GLY A 252 16.81 11.71 -11.46
CA GLY A 252 16.36 12.45 -10.28
C GLY A 252 15.00 13.12 -10.47
N ILE A 253 14.80 13.84 -11.58
CA ILE A 253 13.52 14.53 -11.82
C ILE A 253 12.36 13.54 -12.03
N ARG A 254 12.59 12.45 -12.77
CA ARG A 254 11.57 11.41 -12.97
C ARG A 254 11.25 10.69 -11.67
N PHE A 255 12.24 10.45 -10.80
CA PHE A 255 12.00 9.86 -9.49
C PHE A 255 11.15 10.74 -8.58
N ASN A 256 11.42 12.05 -8.57
CA ASN A 256 10.63 13.01 -7.80
C ASN A 256 9.17 13.05 -8.28
N LEU A 257 8.96 13.17 -9.60
CA LEU A 257 7.62 13.20 -10.19
C LEU A 257 6.88 11.88 -9.98
N PHE A 258 7.55 10.74 -10.18
CA PHE A 258 6.98 9.41 -9.94
C PHE A 258 6.38 9.30 -8.53
N HIS A 259 7.12 9.72 -7.51
CA HIS A 259 6.63 9.65 -6.14
C HIS A 259 5.52 10.66 -5.82
N LEU A 260 5.57 11.87 -6.38
CA LEU A 260 4.48 12.84 -6.23
C LEU A 260 3.19 12.30 -6.85
N LEU A 261 3.26 11.90 -8.12
CA LEU A 261 2.15 11.36 -8.92
C LEU A 261 1.58 10.05 -8.38
N GLY A 262 2.41 9.26 -7.68
CA GLY A 262 1.98 8.06 -6.96
C GLY A 262 1.35 8.34 -5.59
N THR A 263 1.61 9.51 -4.99
CA THR A 263 1.09 9.87 -3.65
C THR A 263 -0.26 10.58 -3.73
N TYR A 264 -0.44 11.50 -4.67
CA TYR A 264 -1.68 12.28 -4.77
C TYR A 264 -2.09 12.47 -6.24
N SER A 265 -3.32 12.06 -6.56
CA SER A 265 -3.87 12.17 -7.92
C SER A 265 -4.72 13.43 -8.14
N GLY A 266 -5.13 14.11 -7.07
CA GLY A 266 -6.09 15.22 -7.18
C GLY A 266 -7.52 14.80 -7.46
N GLU A 267 -7.85 13.50 -7.33
CA GLU A 267 -9.20 13.00 -7.58
C GLU A 267 -10.10 13.02 -6.34
N ASP A 268 -9.52 13.24 -5.15
CA ASP A 268 -10.24 13.28 -3.87
C ASP A 268 -9.88 14.55 -3.09
N ALA A 269 -10.84 15.45 -2.96
CA ALA A 269 -10.74 16.71 -2.21
C ALA A 269 -10.49 16.51 -0.70
N ARG A 270 -10.77 15.30 -0.18
CA ARG A 270 -10.65 14.95 1.24
C ARG A 270 -9.24 14.49 1.59
N LEU A 271 -8.38 14.22 0.58
CA LEU A 271 -7.00 13.79 0.77
C LEU A 271 -6.03 14.96 0.60
N ASN A 272 -4.81 14.77 1.11
CA ASN A 272 -3.72 15.72 1.02
C ASN A 272 -2.37 14.97 0.93
N ILE A 273 -1.26 15.70 0.90
CA ILE A 273 0.08 15.17 0.69
C ILE A 273 0.82 15.16 2.04
N GLY A 274 1.02 13.97 2.61
CA GLY A 274 1.85 13.82 3.79
C GLY A 274 3.34 14.07 3.49
N PRO A 275 4.14 14.60 4.43
CA PRO A 275 5.56 14.88 4.19
C PRO A 275 6.41 13.68 3.73
N LYS A 276 5.93 12.46 4.00
CA LYS A 276 6.55 11.19 3.56
C LYS A 276 5.62 10.33 2.71
N GLY A 277 4.53 10.91 2.19
CA GLY A 277 3.50 10.17 1.46
C GLY A 277 3.13 8.87 2.18
N PHE A 278 3.16 7.76 1.43
CA PHE A 278 2.91 6.41 1.94
C PHE A 278 4.20 5.58 2.12
N THR A 279 5.34 6.23 2.39
CA THR A 279 6.66 5.56 2.43
C THR A 279 7.27 5.49 3.83
N GLY A 280 6.55 5.88 4.88
CA GLY A 280 7.02 5.79 6.26
C GLY A 280 6.14 6.55 7.26
N GLU A 281 6.44 6.39 8.55
CA GLU A 281 5.56 6.84 9.63
C GLU A 281 5.91 8.24 10.18
N LYS A 282 7.16 8.69 10.08
CA LYS A 282 7.55 10.01 10.62
C LYS A 282 6.71 11.12 9.99
N TYR A 283 6.22 12.03 10.84
CA TYR A 283 5.23 13.08 10.53
C TYR A 283 3.77 12.60 10.42
N GLY A 284 3.53 11.30 10.60
CA GLY A 284 2.20 10.70 10.70
C GLY A 284 1.41 10.69 9.40
N GLY A 285 2.01 11.00 8.25
CA GLY A 285 1.25 11.12 6.97
C GLY A 285 0.18 12.22 6.98
N ALA A 286 0.22 13.13 7.95
CA ALA A 286 -0.76 14.20 8.12
C ALA A 286 -0.52 15.35 7.12
N THR A 287 -1.45 16.31 7.08
CA THR A 287 -1.30 17.54 6.29
C THR A 287 -0.44 18.56 7.03
N TYR A 288 0.48 19.19 6.29
CA TYR A 288 1.37 20.26 6.74
C TYR A 288 1.31 21.45 5.77
N TRP A 289 1.96 22.56 6.13
CA TRP A 289 2.16 23.73 5.26
C TRP A 289 2.97 23.42 3.98
N ASP A 290 3.71 22.30 3.98
CA ASP A 290 4.49 21.79 2.85
C ASP A 290 3.67 21.74 1.55
N THR A 291 2.38 21.37 1.65
CA THR A 291 1.46 21.26 0.53
C THR A 291 1.34 22.58 -0.23
N GLU A 292 0.96 23.67 0.45
CA GLU A 292 0.75 24.95 -0.19
C GLU A 292 2.07 25.64 -0.58
N ALA A 293 3.12 25.45 0.22
CA ALA A 293 4.41 26.10 0.00
C ALA A 293 5.22 25.47 -1.14
N TYR A 294 5.20 24.15 -1.30
CA TYR A 294 6.09 23.42 -2.21
C TYR A 294 5.35 22.54 -3.23
N CYS A 295 4.27 21.86 -2.83
CA CYS A 295 3.59 20.93 -3.73
C CYS A 295 2.65 21.65 -4.71
N LEU A 296 1.91 22.65 -4.25
CA LEU A 296 0.89 23.34 -5.04
C LEU A 296 1.44 23.92 -6.36
N PRO A 297 2.62 24.61 -6.40
CA PRO A 297 3.18 25.09 -7.66
C PRO A 297 3.50 23.95 -8.65
N VAL A 298 3.97 22.80 -8.15
CA VAL A 298 4.28 21.64 -8.98
C VAL A 298 3.00 21.05 -9.56
N TYR A 299 1.98 20.78 -8.74
CA TYR A 299 0.71 20.22 -9.22
C TYR A 299 0.00 21.14 -10.21
N MET A 300 0.06 22.45 -10.00
CA MET A 300 -0.43 23.42 -11.00
C MET A 300 0.26 23.24 -12.36
N ALA A 301 1.57 22.97 -12.37
CA ALA A 301 2.35 22.82 -13.59
C ALA A 301 2.17 21.45 -14.26
N VAL A 302 2.09 20.37 -13.47
CA VAL A 302 2.17 18.98 -13.98
C VAL A 302 0.84 18.23 -14.04
N ALA A 303 -0.18 18.68 -13.29
CA ALA A 303 -1.47 18.01 -13.18
C ALA A 303 -2.68 18.94 -13.48
N GLY A 304 -2.43 20.24 -13.61
CA GLY A 304 -3.44 21.23 -13.98
C GLY A 304 -4.17 21.91 -12.81
N GLN A 305 -4.94 22.95 -13.15
CA GLN A 305 -5.57 23.84 -12.17
C GLN A 305 -6.65 23.14 -11.31
N GLU A 306 -7.36 22.15 -11.87
CA GLU A 306 -8.39 21.44 -11.12
C GLU A 306 -7.80 20.61 -9.97
N VAL A 307 -6.64 19.99 -10.15
CA VAL A 307 -5.94 19.26 -9.08
C VAL A 307 -5.45 20.22 -8.00
N ALA A 308 -4.88 21.36 -8.39
CA ALA A 308 -4.46 22.40 -7.45
C ALA A 308 -5.65 22.97 -6.64
N LYS A 309 -6.81 23.13 -7.29
CA LYS A 309 -8.05 23.59 -6.65
C LYS A 309 -8.54 22.60 -5.57
N GLN A 310 -8.38 21.29 -5.75
CA GLN A 310 -8.74 20.32 -4.71
C GLN A 310 -7.95 20.53 -3.42
N LEU A 311 -6.66 20.87 -3.50
CA LEU A 311 -5.84 21.18 -2.32
C LEU A 311 -6.30 22.45 -1.58
N LEU A 312 -6.80 23.45 -2.32
CA LEU A 312 -7.39 24.66 -1.72
C LEU A 312 -8.77 24.37 -1.09
N LEU A 313 -9.59 23.56 -1.76
CA LEU A 313 -10.88 23.10 -1.23
C LEU A 313 -10.70 22.31 0.07
N TYR A 314 -9.67 21.46 0.15
CA TYR A 314 -9.30 20.74 1.37
C TYR A 314 -9.15 21.69 2.57
N ARG A 315 -8.41 22.80 2.41
CA ARG A 315 -8.25 23.81 3.48
C ARG A 315 -9.56 24.53 3.78
N HIS A 316 -10.33 24.89 2.76
CA HIS A 316 -11.61 25.56 2.94
C HIS A 316 -12.59 24.71 3.77
N MET A 317 -12.68 23.41 3.50
CA MET A 317 -13.54 22.47 4.26
C MET A 317 -13.15 22.37 5.74
N GLN A 318 -11.93 22.77 6.09
CA GLN A 318 -11.37 22.68 7.45
C GLN A 318 -11.35 24.01 8.22
N LEU A 319 -11.96 25.07 7.69
CA LEU A 319 -12.08 26.36 8.38
C LEU A 319 -12.65 26.27 9.81
N PRO A 320 -13.67 25.44 10.10
CA PRO A 320 -14.15 25.28 11.47
C PRO A 320 -13.06 24.84 12.46
N GLY A 321 -12.18 23.90 12.06
CA GLY A 321 -11.04 23.48 12.88
C GLY A 321 -10.02 24.60 13.08
N ALA A 322 -9.74 25.37 12.03
CA ALA A 322 -8.85 26.53 12.13
C ALA A 322 -9.39 27.62 13.08
N TYR A 323 -10.70 27.86 13.12
CA TYR A 323 -11.32 28.77 14.09
C TYR A 323 -11.20 28.24 15.53
N HIS A 324 -11.40 26.93 15.72
CA HIS A 324 -11.20 26.29 17.01
C HIS A 324 -9.75 26.46 17.51
N ASN A 325 -8.77 26.21 16.66
CA ASN A 325 -7.35 26.36 16.99
C ASN A 325 -6.97 27.79 17.40
N ALA A 326 -7.53 28.80 16.73
CA ALA A 326 -7.31 30.20 17.09
C ALA A 326 -7.90 30.52 18.48
N ALA A 327 -9.12 30.06 18.76
CA ALA A 327 -9.80 30.26 20.04
C ALA A 327 -9.03 29.61 21.20
N MET A 328 -8.43 28.44 21.00
CA MET A 328 -7.58 27.76 21.99
C MET A 328 -6.33 28.56 22.40
N GLN A 329 -5.95 29.57 21.62
CA GLN A 329 -4.84 30.50 21.89
C GLN A 329 -5.31 31.92 22.19
N GLY A 330 -6.64 32.16 22.30
CA GLY A 330 -7.20 33.49 22.55
C GLY A 330 -7.11 34.44 21.35
N LEU A 331 -6.96 33.91 20.13
CA LEU A 331 -6.89 34.67 18.89
C LEU A 331 -8.24 34.74 18.19
N LYS A 332 -8.46 35.79 17.38
CA LYS A 332 -9.59 35.89 16.43
C LYS A 332 -9.18 35.31 15.07
N GLY A 333 -10.17 34.94 14.25
CA GLY A 333 -9.94 34.47 12.88
C GLY A 333 -9.55 33.00 12.80
N ALA A 334 -9.02 32.58 11.65
CA ALA A 334 -8.62 31.20 11.38
C ALA A 334 -7.11 31.00 11.61
N LEU A 335 -6.76 30.04 12.46
CA LEU A 335 -5.39 29.57 12.63
C LEU A 335 -5.30 28.13 12.10
N PHE A 336 -4.83 27.98 10.86
CA PHE A 336 -4.57 26.65 10.32
C PHE A 336 -3.45 25.96 11.12
N PRO A 337 -3.59 24.67 11.44
CA PRO A 337 -2.66 23.96 12.29
C PRO A 337 -1.37 23.62 11.53
N MET A 338 -0.29 23.40 12.29
CA MET A 338 0.95 22.85 11.74
C MET A 338 0.78 21.42 11.21
N VAL A 339 -0.06 20.61 11.87
CA VAL A 339 -0.28 19.19 11.59
C VAL A 339 -1.76 18.87 11.72
N THR A 340 -2.41 18.26 10.71
CA THR A 340 -3.82 17.87 10.83
C THR A 340 -4.27 16.79 9.85
N PHE A 341 -5.39 16.14 10.19
CA PHE A 341 -6.23 15.35 9.30
C PHE A 341 -7.63 15.94 9.13
N THR A 342 -8.12 16.71 10.09
CA THR A 342 -9.53 17.14 10.18
C THR A 342 -9.71 18.65 10.41
N GLY A 343 -8.65 19.44 10.27
CA GLY A 343 -8.63 20.90 10.45
C GLY A 343 -8.13 21.38 11.80
#